data_AF-A0A355FYP6-F1
#
_entry.id   AF-A0A355FYP6-F1
#
_cell.length_a   1.000
_cell.length_b   1.000
_cell.length_c   1.000
_cell.angle_alpha   90.00
_cell.angle_beta   90.00
_cell.angle_gamma   90.00
#
_symmetry.space_group_name_H-M   'P 1'
#
loop_
_entity.id
_entity.type
_entity.pdbx_description
1 polymer ?
#
loop_
_entity_poly.entity_id
_entity_poly.type
_entity_poly.pdbx_seq_one_letter_code
_entity_poly.pdbx_strand_id
1 'polypeptide(L)'
;MIQTPNYDAKVKNILDATQPGEWTCALTGRKWDMSAKEVERYKHFNVPPSKLHPLTRMHILTGFFVGYQWWNNKSAQDGSVFISPAHPGSGVKVVPDQQWFGHDYASNFREDDGRGVFKIMGGLVHEIPLTGLRNLVQPVNSISTISAGDENSYFMNASRSKNTLFGMNALDVENSAEIYQSFGVNNSYNVVHSDRIFNCRWVQESRDCLNSMFLFDCRNSEDCFMATNKRNAKFVFKNEQLSEAEYRARMEKLVLTRRSSFEPLRDEFLGMVECDAIWPENFNEKADGCTGEYLTDCTDCKECYFHHDCRNQFQSSFSFDGSEGNMSCTGWFGATNSYYSTTGSHSSNVKYCYTQVQCHNMEYSYHCYNCEDCFGCVGLNRKRFHILGIPTFLWVGS
;
A
#
# COMPACT_ATOMS: atom_id res chain seq x y z
N MET A 1 10.43 18.70 -20.84
CA MET A 1 10.88 19.36 -19.60
C MET A 1 10.31 20.78 -19.53
N ILE A 2 9.10 20.91 -19.01
CA ILE A 2 8.59 22.19 -18.51
C ILE A 2 8.85 22.21 -17.01
N GLN A 3 9.92 22.88 -16.59
CA GLN A 3 10.25 23.07 -15.18
C GLN A 3 9.72 24.42 -14.70
N THR A 4 9.32 24.52 -13.43
CA THR A 4 8.92 25.79 -12.81
C THR A 4 10.03 26.85 -12.92
N PRO A 5 9.80 28.02 -13.55
CA PRO A 5 10.85 28.99 -13.82
C PRO A 5 11.58 29.47 -12.55
N ASN A 6 12.90 29.31 -12.55
CA ASN A 6 13.81 29.61 -11.44
C ASN A 6 13.64 28.73 -10.19
N TYR A 7 12.97 27.57 -10.28
CA TYR A 7 12.82 26.65 -9.14
C TYR A 7 14.17 26.23 -8.57
N ASP A 8 15.04 25.63 -9.38
CA ASP A 8 16.31 25.04 -8.91
C ASP A 8 17.23 26.10 -8.29
N ALA A 9 17.29 27.30 -8.87
CA ALA A 9 18.04 28.42 -8.32
C ALA A 9 17.51 28.89 -6.95
N LYS A 10 16.18 28.93 -6.77
CA LYS A 10 15.55 29.30 -5.49
C LYS A 10 15.70 28.19 -4.43
N VAL A 11 15.51 26.93 -4.81
CA VAL A 11 15.60 25.78 -3.90
C VAL A 11 17.04 25.49 -3.50
N LYS A 12 18.02 25.66 -4.39
CA LYS A 12 19.44 25.56 -4.03
C LYS A 12 19.81 26.53 -2.90
N ASN A 13 19.43 27.80 -3.01
CA ASN A 13 19.71 28.80 -1.98
C ASN A 13 19.10 28.43 -0.61
N ILE A 14 17.92 27.79 -0.60
CA ILE A 14 17.29 27.29 0.62
C ILE A 14 18.06 26.07 1.16
N LEU A 15 18.44 25.12 0.31
CA LEU A 15 19.16 23.90 0.68
C LEU A 15 20.59 24.16 1.16
N ASP A 16 21.29 25.13 0.57
CA ASP A 16 22.61 25.58 1.03
C ASP A 16 22.52 26.19 2.45
N ALA A 17 21.45 26.97 2.72
CA ALA A 17 21.19 27.59 4.02
C ALA A 17 20.58 26.63 5.06
N THR A 18 20.10 25.44 4.66
CA THR A 18 19.47 24.47 5.57
C THR A 18 20.52 23.73 6.38
N GLN A 19 20.43 23.85 7.71
CA GLN A 19 21.34 23.23 8.69
C GLN A 19 20.58 22.32 9.67
N PRO A 20 21.25 21.29 10.23
CA PRO A 20 20.68 20.43 11.28
C PRO A 20 20.40 21.19 12.59
N GLY A 21 19.54 20.63 13.44
CA GLY A 21 19.25 21.15 14.79
C GLY A 21 17.77 21.18 15.14
N GLU A 22 17.39 21.90 16.20
CA GLU A 22 16.00 21.96 16.67
C GLU A 22 15.08 22.78 15.72
N TRP A 23 14.03 22.13 15.22
CA TRP A 23 12.95 22.73 14.43
C TRP A 23 11.61 22.62 15.17
N THR A 24 10.67 23.53 14.89
CA THR A 24 9.33 23.57 15.52
C THR A 24 8.24 23.39 14.46
N CYS A 25 7.29 22.48 14.71
CA CYS A 25 6.22 22.16 13.76
C CYS A 25 5.22 23.32 13.61
N ALA A 26 5.09 23.85 12.40
CA ALA A 26 4.20 24.97 12.09
C ALA A 26 2.70 24.68 12.32
N LEU A 27 2.29 23.40 12.37
CA LEU A 27 0.90 22.99 12.62
C LEU A 27 0.61 22.65 14.09
N THR A 28 1.59 22.07 14.81
CA THR A 28 1.34 21.46 16.14
C THR A 28 2.21 22.03 17.27
N GLY A 29 3.14 22.93 16.98
CA GLY A 29 4.13 23.42 17.96
C GLY A 29 5.14 22.37 18.45
N ARG A 30 4.98 21.09 18.06
CA ARG A 30 5.89 20.00 18.45
C ARG A 30 7.28 20.23 17.87
N LYS A 31 8.28 20.23 18.73
CA LYS A 31 9.70 20.30 18.36
C LYS A 31 10.21 18.94 17.84
N TRP A 32 11.22 18.97 16.96
CA TRP A 32 12.08 17.83 16.64
C TRP A 32 13.49 18.28 16.33
N ASP A 33 14.46 17.38 16.44
CA ASP A 33 15.82 17.60 15.92
C ASP A 33 15.87 17.15 14.46
N MET A 34 16.11 18.09 13.54
CA MET A 34 16.30 17.80 12.12
C MET A 34 17.73 17.29 11.94
N SER A 35 17.88 15.97 11.89
CA SER A 35 19.19 15.32 11.70
C SER A 35 19.88 15.72 10.39
N ALA A 36 21.21 15.61 10.34
CA ALA A 36 21.99 15.78 9.11
C ALA A 36 21.50 14.89 7.96
N LYS A 37 21.04 13.67 8.29
CA LYS A 37 20.42 12.74 7.33
C LYS A 37 19.09 13.29 6.78
N GLU A 38 18.23 13.92 7.59
CA GLU A 38 17.00 14.55 7.06
C GLU A 38 17.35 15.70 6.10
N VAL A 39 18.36 16.52 6.42
CA VAL A 39 18.87 17.59 5.53
C VAL A 39 19.43 17.02 4.21
N GLU A 40 20.17 15.91 4.27
CA GLU A 40 20.67 15.22 3.08
C GLU A 40 19.53 14.68 2.20
N ARG A 41 18.48 14.11 2.81
CA ARG A 41 17.32 13.62 2.05
C ARG A 41 16.58 14.77 1.35
N TYR A 42 16.38 15.93 1.97
CA TYR A 42 15.83 17.12 1.28
C TYR A 42 16.71 17.56 0.08
N LYS A 43 18.04 17.45 0.20
CA LYS A 43 18.98 17.73 -0.90
C LYS A 43 18.85 16.70 -2.03
N HIS A 44 18.74 15.41 -1.70
CA HIS A 44 18.56 14.31 -2.66
C HIS A 44 17.32 14.48 -3.56
N PHE A 45 16.19 14.92 -3.02
CA PHE A 45 14.98 15.17 -3.82
C PHE A 45 14.94 16.54 -4.53
N ASN A 46 15.90 17.43 -4.24
CA ASN A 46 15.87 18.83 -4.67
C ASN A 46 14.53 19.52 -4.31
N VAL A 47 14.26 19.59 -3.00
CA VAL A 47 13.03 20.17 -2.42
C VAL A 47 13.32 20.93 -1.13
N PRO A 48 12.59 22.01 -0.80
CA PRO A 48 12.80 22.74 0.45
C PRO A 48 12.41 21.89 1.69
N PRO A 49 13.08 22.11 2.85
CA PRO A 49 12.78 21.40 4.09
C PRO A 49 11.35 21.65 4.57
N SER A 50 10.70 20.61 5.08
CA SER A 50 9.33 20.73 5.55
C SER A 50 9.24 21.43 6.91
N LYS A 51 8.27 22.33 7.06
CA LYS A 51 7.94 22.99 8.33
C LYS A 51 7.06 22.13 9.25
N LEU A 52 6.83 20.87 8.90
CA LEU A 52 5.97 19.93 9.61
C LEU A 52 6.79 18.75 10.14
N HIS A 53 6.60 18.43 11.42
CA HIS A 53 7.23 17.29 12.10
C HIS A 53 6.95 15.98 11.32
N PRO A 54 7.95 15.06 11.15
CA PRO A 54 7.79 13.76 10.48
C PRO A 54 6.45 13.05 10.74
N LEU A 55 6.16 12.68 12.00
CA LEU A 55 4.89 12.05 12.39
C LEU A 55 3.63 12.89 12.08
N THR A 56 3.67 14.22 12.19
CA THR A 56 2.52 15.08 11.84
C THR A 56 2.21 14.99 10.35
N ARG A 57 3.24 14.93 9.50
CA ARG A 57 3.08 14.70 8.07
C ARG A 57 2.55 13.29 7.77
N MET A 58 3.00 12.26 8.49
CA MET A 58 2.47 10.90 8.37
C MET A 58 0.97 10.80 8.74
N HIS A 59 0.53 11.49 9.79
CA HIS A 59 -0.90 11.52 10.17
C HIS A 59 -1.78 12.16 9.07
N ILE A 60 -1.24 13.13 8.32
CA ILE A 60 -1.92 13.73 7.16
C ILE A 60 -2.03 12.71 6.01
N LEU A 61 -1.00 11.89 5.78
CA LEU A 61 -1.06 10.83 4.76
C LEU A 61 -2.04 9.70 5.13
N THR A 62 -2.05 9.21 6.37
CA THR A 62 -2.94 8.11 6.78
C THR A 62 -4.43 8.43 6.60
N GLY A 63 -4.83 9.71 6.73
CA GLY A 63 -6.20 10.17 6.48
C GLY A 63 -6.67 10.08 5.02
N PHE A 64 -5.77 9.69 4.11
CA PHE A 64 -6.00 9.58 2.66
C PHE A 64 -5.87 8.14 2.12
N PHE A 65 -5.56 7.17 3.00
CA PHE A 65 -5.51 5.75 2.67
C PHE A 65 -6.93 5.14 2.52
N VAL A 66 -7.04 3.95 1.92
CA VAL A 66 -8.32 3.27 1.65
C VAL A 66 -8.27 1.79 2.07
N GLY A 67 -9.39 1.26 2.57
CA GLY A 67 -9.55 -0.16 2.90
C GLY A 67 -10.18 -0.45 4.26
N TYR A 68 -9.94 0.41 5.27
CA TYR A 68 -10.43 0.17 6.64
C TYR A 68 -11.85 0.66 6.92
N GLN A 69 -12.41 1.51 6.06
CA GLN A 69 -13.77 2.04 6.18
C GLN A 69 -14.44 2.04 4.81
N TRP A 70 -15.71 1.65 4.79
CA TRP A 70 -16.52 1.47 3.57
C TRP A 70 -17.91 2.04 3.86
N TRP A 71 -18.34 3.02 3.06
CA TRP A 71 -19.54 3.80 3.30
C TRP A 71 -20.49 3.69 2.11
N ASN A 72 -21.80 3.55 2.39
CA ASN A 72 -22.82 3.82 1.36
C ASN A 72 -22.76 5.30 0.99
N ASN A 73 -22.42 5.58 -0.25
CA ASN A 73 -22.31 6.92 -0.80
C ASN A 73 -23.19 7.05 -2.06
N LYS A 74 -23.35 8.27 -2.58
CA LYS A 74 -24.13 8.55 -3.79
C LYS A 74 -23.23 9.12 -4.88
N SER A 75 -23.39 8.64 -6.10
CA SER A 75 -22.72 9.23 -7.27
C SER A 75 -23.10 10.70 -7.40
N ALA A 76 -22.09 11.57 -7.49
CA ALA A 76 -22.26 12.99 -7.76
C ALA A 76 -22.77 13.30 -9.18
N GLN A 77 -22.87 12.30 -10.06
CA GLN A 77 -23.30 12.43 -11.45
C GLN A 77 -24.76 12.04 -11.69
N ASP A 78 -25.25 10.95 -11.06
CA ASP A 78 -26.61 10.43 -11.27
C ASP A 78 -27.37 10.09 -9.97
N GLY A 79 -26.74 10.24 -8.80
CA GLY A 79 -27.34 9.93 -7.50
C GLY A 79 -27.41 8.43 -7.15
N SER A 80 -26.89 7.54 -8.00
CA SER A 80 -26.85 6.09 -7.76
C SER A 80 -26.10 5.76 -6.46
N VAL A 81 -26.59 4.76 -5.73
CA VAL A 81 -25.98 4.33 -4.46
C VAL A 81 -24.91 3.28 -4.73
N PHE A 82 -23.71 3.51 -4.20
CA PHE A 82 -22.59 2.59 -4.30
C PHE A 82 -21.69 2.69 -3.04
N ILE A 83 -20.77 1.74 -2.85
CA ILE A 83 -19.88 1.74 -1.69
C ILE A 83 -18.59 2.52 -2.02
N SER A 84 -18.10 3.36 -1.10
CA SER A 84 -16.84 4.09 -1.25
C SER A 84 -16.10 4.21 0.09
N PRO A 85 -14.75 4.24 0.13
CA PRO A 85 -14.01 4.59 1.34
C PRO A 85 -14.11 6.08 1.69
N ALA A 86 -14.61 6.93 0.79
CA ALA A 86 -14.86 8.34 1.10
C ALA A 86 -16.06 8.49 2.05
N HIS A 87 -15.81 8.96 3.27
CA HIS A 87 -16.84 9.24 4.28
C HIS A 87 -17.83 10.32 3.76
N PRO A 88 -19.15 10.08 3.73
CA PRO A 88 -20.12 11.01 3.16
C PRO A 88 -20.12 12.41 3.80
N GLY A 89 -19.82 12.51 5.09
CA GLY A 89 -19.71 13.79 5.81
C GLY A 89 -18.46 14.62 5.48
N SER A 90 -17.59 14.17 4.57
CA SER A 90 -16.37 14.91 4.16
C SER A 90 -16.63 16.05 3.17
N GLY A 91 -17.81 16.09 2.53
CA GLY A 91 -18.10 17.03 1.44
C GLY A 91 -17.34 16.73 0.13
N VAL A 92 -16.60 15.62 0.07
CA VAL A 92 -15.92 15.15 -1.15
C VAL A 92 -16.92 14.46 -2.07
N LYS A 93 -17.00 14.90 -3.31
CA LYS A 93 -17.81 14.26 -4.36
C LYS A 93 -17.13 12.97 -4.83
N VAL A 94 -17.92 11.92 -5.04
CA VAL A 94 -17.46 10.64 -5.59
C VAL A 94 -18.40 10.12 -6.66
N VAL A 95 -17.88 9.32 -7.59
CA VAL A 95 -18.66 8.59 -8.60
C VAL A 95 -18.06 7.17 -8.77
N PRO A 96 -18.83 6.16 -9.21
CA PRO A 96 -18.28 4.86 -9.58
C PRO A 96 -17.12 4.97 -10.57
N ASP A 97 -16.09 4.12 -10.46
CA ASP A 97 -14.86 4.21 -11.25
C ASP A 97 -15.15 4.29 -12.77
N GLN A 98 -16.09 3.49 -13.28
CA GLN A 98 -16.53 3.51 -14.69
C GLN A 98 -17.16 4.85 -15.13
N GLN A 99 -17.88 5.54 -14.24
CA GLN A 99 -18.45 6.87 -14.54
C GLN A 99 -17.33 7.92 -14.64
N TRP A 100 -16.34 7.85 -13.75
CA TRP A 100 -15.17 8.73 -13.76
C TRP A 100 -14.35 8.59 -15.05
N PHE A 101 -14.00 7.36 -15.42
CA PHE A 101 -13.25 7.10 -16.67
C PHE A 101 -14.05 7.37 -17.95
N GLY A 102 -15.37 7.53 -17.85
CA GLY A 102 -16.26 7.88 -18.96
C GLY A 102 -16.43 9.39 -19.21
N HIS A 103 -15.73 10.26 -18.47
CA HIS A 103 -15.94 11.72 -18.51
C HIS A 103 -14.61 12.49 -18.66
N ASP A 104 -14.63 13.64 -19.35
CA ASP A 104 -13.45 14.50 -19.51
C ASP A 104 -13.57 15.80 -18.69
N TYR A 105 -13.01 15.78 -17.48
CA TYR A 105 -12.98 16.92 -16.56
C TYR A 105 -12.02 18.05 -16.98
N ALA A 106 -11.36 17.97 -18.14
CA ALA A 106 -10.52 19.07 -18.65
C ALA A 106 -11.31 20.38 -18.88
N SER A 107 -12.64 20.29 -19.05
CA SER A 107 -13.53 21.47 -19.15
C SER A 107 -13.64 22.29 -17.85
N ASN A 108 -13.21 21.75 -16.70
CA ASN A 108 -13.23 22.43 -15.41
C ASN A 108 -12.03 23.37 -15.16
N PHE A 109 -11.18 23.66 -16.17
CA PHE A 109 -9.97 24.47 -16.02
C PHE A 109 -10.23 25.89 -15.46
N ARG A 110 -9.19 26.52 -14.92
CA ARG A 110 -9.24 27.88 -14.38
C ARG A 110 -7.99 28.67 -14.78
N GLU A 111 -8.19 29.92 -15.20
CA GLU A 111 -7.13 30.90 -15.39
C GLU A 111 -6.61 31.39 -14.02
N ASP A 112 -5.39 31.96 -13.97
CA ASP A 112 -4.88 32.60 -12.75
C ASP A 112 -5.41 34.04 -12.65
N ASP A 113 -6.39 34.24 -11.75
CA ASP A 113 -6.96 35.55 -11.43
C ASP A 113 -6.21 36.27 -10.31
N GLY A 114 -4.97 35.86 -10.02
CA GLY A 114 -4.12 36.44 -8.99
C GLY A 114 -4.45 35.97 -7.57
N ARG A 115 -5.46 35.10 -7.37
CA ARG A 115 -5.79 34.54 -6.06
C ARG A 115 -4.75 33.52 -5.54
N GLY A 116 -3.81 33.12 -6.39
CA GLY A 116 -2.72 32.18 -6.09
C GLY A 116 -3.10 30.71 -6.33
N VAL A 117 -2.17 29.97 -6.95
CA VAL A 117 -2.35 28.60 -7.46
C VAL A 117 -3.04 27.64 -6.48
N PHE A 118 -2.64 27.61 -5.21
CA PHE A 118 -3.22 26.68 -4.22
C PHE A 118 -4.70 26.95 -3.93
N LYS A 119 -5.15 28.20 -4.02
CA LYS A 119 -6.56 28.57 -3.82
C LYS A 119 -7.41 28.26 -5.06
N ILE A 120 -6.80 28.21 -6.24
CA ILE A 120 -7.42 27.70 -7.47
C ILE A 120 -7.57 26.17 -7.38
N MET A 121 -6.47 25.46 -7.07
CA MET A 121 -6.47 24.00 -6.88
C MET A 121 -7.48 23.54 -5.81
N GLY A 122 -7.55 24.22 -4.67
CA GLY A 122 -8.52 23.91 -3.61
C GLY A 122 -9.98 24.03 -4.05
N GLY A 123 -10.31 24.91 -4.99
CA GLY A 123 -11.65 24.96 -5.60
C GLY A 123 -11.94 23.73 -6.47
N LEU A 124 -10.98 23.37 -7.35
CA LEU A 124 -11.10 22.22 -8.26
C LEU A 124 -11.29 20.90 -7.51
N VAL A 125 -10.62 20.73 -6.36
CA VAL A 125 -10.72 19.55 -5.47
C VAL A 125 -12.15 19.27 -4.96
N HIS A 126 -12.98 20.31 -4.81
CA HIS A 126 -14.39 20.17 -4.44
C HIS A 126 -15.35 20.22 -5.65
N GLU A 127 -14.86 20.61 -6.81
CA GLU A 127 -15.65 20.66 -8.04
C GLU A 127 -15.69 19.30 -8.75
N ILE A 128 -14.51 18.69 -8.95
CA ILE A 128 -14.29 17.43 -9.66
C ILE A 128 -14.50 16.23 -8.71
N PRO A 129 -15.27 15.18 -9.07
CA PRO A 129 -15.45 14.00 -8.24
C PRO A 129 -14.26 13.04 -8.29
N LEU A 130 -14.13 12.20 -7.27
CA LEU A 130 -13.14 11.12 -7.24
C LEU A 130 -13.71 9.79 -7.75
N THR A 131 -12.81 8.94 -8.25
CA THR A 131 -13.02 7.49 -8.42
C THR A 131 -13.45 6.85 -7.10
N GLY A 132 -14.60 6.20 -7.11
CA GLY A 132 -15.29 5.71 -5.93
C GLY A 132 -14.67 4.50 -5.22
N LEU A 133 -13.95 3.63 -5.93
CA LEU A 133 -13.35 2.39 -5.40
C LEU A 133 -11.85 2.22 -5.75
N ARG A 134 -11.32 3.00 -6.71
CA ARG A 134 -9.90 3.01 -7.13
C ARG A 134 -9.40 1.66 -7.66
N ASN A 135 -10.23 0.89 -8.34
CA ASN A 135 -9.77 -0.37 -8.95
C ASN A 135 -8.85 -0.10 -10.15
N LEU A 136 -7.80 -0.90 -10.31
CA LEU A 136 -6.85 -0.78 -11.43
C LEU A 136 -7.41 -1.44 -12.71
N VAL A 137 -8.16 -2.52 -12.52
CA VAL A 137 -8.99 -3.19 -13.52
C VAL A 137 -10.38 -3.35 -12.91
N GLN A 138 -11.43 -3.20 -13.72
CA GLN A 138 -12.81 -3.33 -13.24
C GLN A 138 -13.03 -4.72 -12.60
N PRO A 139 -13.37 -4.82 -11.30
CA PRO A 139 -13.75 -6.08 -10.67
C PRO A 139 -15.09 -6.57 -11.21
N VAL A 140 -15.30 -7.88 -11.21
CA VAL A 140 -16.59 -8.49 -11.55
C VAL A 140 -16.91 -9.60 -10.55
N ASN A 141 -18.19 -9.79 -10.25
CA ASN A 141 -18.72 -10.63 -9.13
C ASN A 141 -18.15 -10.32 -7.72
N SER A 142 -17.24 -9.35 -7.59
CA SER A 142 -16.45 -9.06 -6.41
C SER A 142 -16.79 -7.67 -5.85
N ILE A 143 -17.00 -7.57 -4.54
CA ILE A 143 -16.96 -6.27 -3.84
C ILE A 143 -15.48 -5.95 -3.56
N SER A 144 -14.94 -4.86 -4.11
CA SER A 144 -13.52 -4.57 -3.95
C SER A 144 -13.12 -3.09 -3.99
N THR A 145 -11.97 -2.82 -3.39
CA THR A 145 -11.20 -1.58 -3.54
C THR A 145 -9.77 -1.94 -3.92
N ILE A 146 -9.21 -1.26 -4.92
CA ILE A 146 -7.92 -1.57 -5.54
C ILE A 146 -7.83 -3.05 -6.00
N SER A 147 -8.81 -3.50 -6.80
CA SER A 147 -8.77 -4.79 -7.51
C SER A 147 -7.87 -4.75 -8.74
N ALA A 148 -7.31 -5.92 -9.07
CA ALA A 148 -6.59 -6.22 -10.30
C ALA A 148 -7.43 -7.01 -11.36
N GLY A 149 -8.76 -7.08 -11.19
CA GLY A 149 -9.68 -7.70 -12.16
C GLY A 149 -10.18 -9.09 -11.76
N ASP A 150 -10.66 -9.24 -10.53
CA ASP A 150 -11.12 -10.52 -9.97
C ASP A 150 -12.48 -10.97 -10.58
N GLU A 151 -12.70 -12.30 -10.68
CA GLU A 151 -14.02 -12.95 -10.84
C GLU A 151 -14.11 -14.25 -10.03
N ASN A 152 -15.33 -14.59 -9.59
CA ASN A 152 -15.64 -15.65 -8.61
C ASN A 152 -14.91 -15.54 -7.25
N SER A 153 -14.20 -14.44 -7.02
CA SER A 153 -13.82 -14.01 -5.67
C SER A 153 -14.94 -13.16 -5.04
N TYR A 154 -14.94 -13.02 -3.72
CA TYR A 154 -15.89 -12.15 -3.02
C TYR A 154 -15.29 -11.50 -1.78
N PHE A 155 -15.51 -10.18 -1.68
CA PHE A 155 -14.93 -9.21 -0.74
C PHE A 155 -13.39 -9.20 -0.69
N MET A 156 -12.79 -8.42 -1.59
CA MET A 156 -11.34 -8.33 -1.80
C MET A 156 -10.84 -6.89 -1.63
N ASN A 157 -9.79 -6.69 -0.83
CA ASN A 157 -9.14 -5.38 -0.66
C ASN A 157 -7.66 -5.45 -1.06
N ALA A 158 -7.20 -4.53 -1.93
CA ALA A 158 -5.80 -4.42 -2.36
C ALA A 158 -5.20 -5.79 -2.76
N SER A 159 -5.89 -6.50 -3.66
CA SER A 159 -5.65 -7.92 -3.93
C SER A 159 -5.69 -8.28 -5.41
N ARG A 160 -5.04 -9.40 -5.76
CA ARG A 160 -5.13 -10.06 -7.07
C ARG A 160 -5.53 -11.51 -6.85
N SER A 161 -6.77 -11.86 -7.16
CA SER A 161 -7.37 -13.13 -6.78
C SER A 161 -8.29 -13.75 -7.83
N LYS A 162 -8.57 -15.04 -7.65
CA LYS A 162 -9.52 -15.82 -8.45
C LYS A 162 -10.18 -16.88 -7.57
N ASN A 163 -11.48 -17.12 -7.72
CA ASN A 163 -12.21 -18.11 -6.91
C ASN A 163 -11.97 -17.99 -5.38
N THR A 164 -11.81 -16.76 -4.87
CA THR A 164 -11.31 -16.52 -3.49
C THR A 164 -12.34 -15.84 -2.58
N LEU A 165 -12.63 -16.43 -1.42
CA LEU A 165 -13.57 -15.86 -0.44
C LEU A 165 -12.84 -15.13 0.69
N PHE A 166 -13.01 -13.81 0.74
CA PHE A 166 -12.35 -12.88 1.66
C PHE A 166 -10.82 -12.82 1.54
N GLY A 167 -10.31 -11.66 1.12
CA GLY A 167 -8.88 -11.38 1.18
C GLY A 167 -8.53 -9.89 1.31
N MET A 168 -7.48 -9.59 2.06
CA MET A 168 -6.97 -8.23 2.28
C MET A 168 -5.45 -8.19 2.18
N ASN A 169 -4.92 -7.31 1.33
CA ASN A 169 -3.50 -7.19 0.99
C ASN A 169 -2.89 -8.54 0.50
N ALA A 170 -3.55 -9.23 -0.43
CA ALA A 170 -3.15 -10.57 -0.86
C ALA A 170 -3.03 -10.71 -2.39
N LEU A 171 -1.85 -11.12 -2.87
CA LEU A 171 -1.56 -11.23 -4.30
C LEU A 171 -1.34 -12.69 -4.71
N ASP A 172 -1.72 -13.02 -5.95
CA ASP A 172 -1.62 -14.36 -6.55
C ASP A 172 -2.34 -15.42 -5.71
N VAL A 173 -3.60 -15.11 -5.38
CA VAL A 173 -4.48 -15.97 -4.60
C VAL A 173 -5.47 -16.71 -5.51
N GLU A 174 -5.54 -18.05 -5.41
CA GLU A 174 -6.49 -18.85 -6.20
C GLU A 174 -7.14 -19.96 -5.37
N ASN A 175 -8.45 -20.21 -5.58
CA ASN A 175 -9.24 -21.28 -4.96
C ASN A 175 -9.12 -21.32 -3.41
N SER A 176 -8.99 -20.15 -2.78
CA SER A 176 -8.60 -20.02 -1.37
C SER A 176 -9.58 -19.17 -0.57
N ALA A 177 -9.50 -19.14 0.75
CA ALA A 177 -10.37 -18.30 1.57
C ALA A 177 -9.73 -17.84 2.89
N GLU A 178 -10.16 -16.69 3.41
CA GLU A 178 -9.62 -16.02 4.61
C GLU A 178 -8.12 -15.73 4.51
N ILE A 179 -7.71 -14.89 3.55
CA ILE A 179 -6.30 -14.63 3.23
C ILE A 179 -5.89 -13.20 3.61
N TYR A 180 -4.81 -13.05 4.40
CA TYR A 180 -4.36 -11.74 4.90
C TYR A 180 -2.84 -11.55 4.78
N GLN A 181 -2.41 -10.43 4.17
CA GLN A 181 -0.98 -10.05 4.00
C GLN A 181 -0.10 -11.23 3.57
N SER A 182 -0.51 -11.91 2.50
CA SER A 182 0.04 -13.21 2.06
C SER A 182 0.14 -13.29 0.54
N PHE A 183 1.20 -13.92 0.02
CA PHE A 183 1.58 -13.85 -1.40
C PHE A 183 1.76 -15.24 -2.02
N GLY A 184 1.10 -15.51 -3.15
CA GLY A 184 1.16 -16.80 -3.84
C GLY A 184 0.50 -17.93 -3.03
N VAL A 185 -0.82 -17.85 -2.87
CA VAL A 185 -1.60 -18.76 -2.01
C VAL A 185 -2.65 -19.51 -2.83
N ASN A 186 -2.57 -20.85 -2.86
CA ASN A 186 -3.41 -21.67 -3.74
C ASN A 186 -4.07 -22.85 -2.99
N ASN A 187 -5.35 -23.12 -3.27
CA ASN A 187 -6.16 -24.18 -2.66
C ASN A 187 -6.15 -24.18 -1.11
N SER A 188 -6.03 -23.02 -0.46
CA SER A 188 -5.71 -22.90 0.96
C SER A 188 -6.74 -22.11 1.78
N TYR A 189 -6.79 -22.32 3.09
CA TYR A 189 -7.82 -21.71 3.97
C TYR A 189 -7.23 -21.14 5.26
N ASN A 190 -7.58 -19.89 5.59
CA ASN A 190 -7.09 -19.17 6.77
C ASN A 190 -5.55 -19.07 6.76
N VAL A 191 -5.03 -18.08 6.03
CA VAL A 191 -3.60 -17.88 5.78
C VAL A 191 -3.23 -16.43 6.08
N VAL A 192 -2.29 -16.23 7.00
CA VAL A 192 -1.91 -14.94 7.58
C VAL A 192 -0.39 -14.78 7.48
N HIS A 193 0.10 -13.63 7.00
CA HIS A 193 1.54 -13.30 6.95
C HIS A 193 2.40 -14.43 6.36
N SER A 194 1.94 -15.05 5.25
CA SER A 194 2.54 -16.29 4.75
C SER A 194 2.68 -16.33 3.22
N ASP A 195 3.80 -16.86 2.73
CA ASP A 195 4.17 -16.82 1.32
C ASP A 195 4.32 -18.22 0.70
N ARG A 196 3.90 -18.37 -0.56
CA ARG A 196 4.09 -19.59 -1.37
C ARG A 196 3.51 -20.81 -0.64
N ILE A 197 2.20 -20.72 -0.42
CA ILE A 197 1.41 -21.66 0.39
C ILE A 197 0.45 -22.42 -0.52
N PHE A 198 0.56 -23.76 -0.57
CA PHE A 198 -0.27 -24.59 -1.44
C PHE A 198 -0.95 -25.74 -0.68
N ASN A 199 -2.26 -25.89 -0.86
CA ASN A 199 -3.08 -26.92 -0.20
C ASN A 199 -2.88 -26.98 1.33
N CYS A 200 -2.83 -25.82 1.99
CA CYS A 200 -2.65 -25.72 3.43
C CYS A 200 -3.85 -25.08 4.14
N ARG A 201 -4.01 -25.32 5.45
CA ARG A 201 -5.09 -24.69 6.24
C ARG A 201 -4.62 -24.23 7.62
N TRP A 202 -5.03 -23.05 8.07
CA TRP A 202 -4.57 -22.45 9.33
C TRP A 202 -3.05 -22.32 9.37
N VAL A 203 -2.54 -21.28 8.70
CA VAL A 203 -1.11 -21.04 8.48
C VAL A 203 -0.79 -19.58 8.84
N GLN A 204 0.21 -19.39 9.70
CA GLN A 204 0.65 -18.08 10.20
C GLN A 204 2.18 -17.95 10.13
N GLU A 205 2.70 -16.78 9.77
CA GLU A 205 4.14 -16.44 9.71
C GLU A 205 5.02 -17.44 8.93
N SER A 206 4.46 -18.16 7.95
CA SER A 206 5.08 -19.33 7.32
C SER A 206 5.36 -19.13 5.84
N ARG A 207 6.34 -19.84 5.28
CA ARG A 207 6.84 -19.59 3.92
C ARG A 207 7.30 -20.89 3.25
N ASP A 208 7.00 -21.08 1.97
CA ASP A 208 7.29 -22.32 1.23
C ASP A 208 6.65 -23.56 1.90
N CYS A 209 5.32 -23.57 2.06
CA CYS A 209 4.61 -24.65 2.77
C CYS A 209 3.58 -25.38 1.88
N LEU A 210 3.56 -26.71 2.02
CA LEU A 210 2.81 -27.62 1.15
C LEU A 210 2.01 -28.67 1.95
N ASN A 211 0.77 -28.97 1.55
CA ASN A 211 -0.04 -30.09 2.07
C ASN A 211 -0.19 -30.14 3.61
N SER A 212 -0.17 -28.98 4.28
CA SER A 212 0.03 -28.88 5.73
C SER A 212 -1.12 -28.17 6.46
N MET A 213 -1.25 -28.38 7.77
CA MET A 213 -2.32 -27.78 8.56
C MET A 213 -1.88 -27.42 9.97
N PHE A 214 -2.34 -26.28 10.48
CA PHE A 214 -1.91 -25.73 11.77
C PHE A 214 -0.39 -25.50 11.80
N LEU A 215 0.07 -24.49 11.05
CA LEU A 215 1.47 -24.08 10.96
C LEU A 215 1.69 -22.69 11.54
N PHE A 216 2.72 -22.55 12.39
CA PHE A 216 3.24 -21.25 12.85
C PHE A 216 4.75 -21.19 12.62
N ASP A 217 5.24 -20.10 12.03
CA ASP A 217 6.64 -19.90 11.65
C ASP A 217 7.29 -21.18 11.07
N CYS A 218 6.71 -21.72 10.01
CA CYS A 218 7.28 -22.86 9.30
C CYS A 218 7.89 -22.41 7.98
N ARG A 219 9.13 -22.86 7.67
CA ARG A 219 9.83 -22.50 6.42
C ARG A 219 10.25 -23.76 5.66
N ASN A 220 9.89 -23.87 4.38
CA ASN A 220 10.16 -25.04 3.53
C ASN A 220 9.64 -26.35 4.16
N SER A 221 8.33 -26.41 4.45
CA SER A 221 7.71 -27.53 5.19
C SER A 221 6.57 -28.19 4.40
N GLU A 222 6.61 -29.51 4.29
CA GLU A 222 5.64 -30.32 3.53
C GLU A 222 4.99 -31.38 4.43
N ASP A 223 3.71 -31.68 4.23
CA ASP A 223 3.03 -32.75 4.98
C ASP A 223 3.25 -32.64 6.51
N CYS A 224 2.94 -31.47 7.06
CA CYS A 224 3.08 -31.16 8.48
C CYS A 224 1.72 -30.82 9.10
N PHE A 225 1.46 -31.36 10.30
CA PHE A 225 0.24 -31.14 11.08
C PHE A 225 0.59 -30.67 12.49
N MET A 226 0.09 -29.49 12.91
CA MET A 226 0.40 -28.88 14.21
C MET A 226 1.92 -28.75 14.42
N ALA A 227 2.54 -27.87 13.64
CA ALA A 227 3.98 -27.65 13.65
C ALA A 227 4.31 -26.18 13.90
N THR A 228 5.26 -25.94 14.82
CA THR A 228 5.75 -24.61 15.18
C THR A 228 7.27 -24.52 14.92
N ASN A 229 7.72 -23.38 14.39
CA ASN A 229 9.14 -23.03 14.20
C ASN A 229 9.97 -24.02 13.36
N LYS A 230 9.34 -24.86 12.53
CA LYS A 230 10.05 -25.88 11.74
C LYS A 230 10.75 -25.27 10.53
N ARG A 231 11.81 -25.95 10.08
CA ARG A 231 12.64 -25.57 8.92
C ARG A 231 12.98 -26.84 8.14
N ASN A 232 12.72 -26.87 6.82
CA ASN A 232 13.03 -28.01 5.93
C ASN A 232 12.41 -29.35 6.38
N ALA A 233 11.22 -29.31 7.00
CA ALA A 233 10.62 -30.45 7.68
C ALA A 233 9.57 -31.19 6.81
N LYS A 234 9.45 -32.50 7.01
CA LYS A 234 8.39 -33.32 6.40
C LYS A 234 7.80 -34.30 7.40
N PHE A 235 6.52 -34.66 7.27
CA PHE A 235 5.88 -35.71 8.09
C PHE A 235 5.91 -35.41 9.60
N VAL A 236 5.71 -34.13 9.97
CA VAL A 236 5.65 -33.70 11.37
C VAL A 236 4.21 -33.76 11.87
N PHE A 237 3.98 -34.32 13.05
CA PHE A 237 2.66 -34.39 13.68
C PHE A 237 2.75 -33.93 15.14
N LYS A 238 2.11 -32.81 15.51
CA LYS A 238 2.22 -32.20 16.86
C LYS A 238 3.68 -32.02 17.29
N ASN A 239 4.46 -31.35 16.44
CA ASN A 239 5.91 -31.15 16.55
C ASN A 239 6.81 -32.41 16.56
N GLU A 240 6.27 -33.62 16.63
CA GLU A 240 6.96 -34.92 16.54
C GLU A 240 7.33 -35.25 15.08
N GLN A 241 8.57 -35.70 14.82
CA GLN A 241 9.03 -36.15 13.50
C GLN A 241 8.72 -37.64 13.30
N LEU A 242 8.00 -37.99 12.24
CA LEU A 242 7.59 -39.37 11.94
C LEU A 242 8.21 -39.91 10.66
N SER A 243 8.05 -41.22 10.41
CA SER A 243 8.09 -41.74 9.03
C SER A 243 6.81 -41.37 8.27
N GLU A 244 6.86 -41.38 6.93
CA GLU A 244 5.69 -41.08 6.11
C GLU A 244 4.51 -42.01 6.43
N ALA A 245 4.75 -43.32 6.52
CA ALA A 245 3.69 -44.31 6.77
C ALA A 245 2.97 -44.05 8.10
N GLU A 246 3.70 -43.67 9.15
CA GLU A 246 3.13 -43.31 10.45
C GLU A 246 2.37 -41.98 10.38
N TYR A 247 2.90 -40.98 9.68
CA TYR A 247 2.22 -39.69 9.47
C TYR A 247 0.89 -39.86 8.74
N ARG A 248 0.87 -40.55 7.59
CA ARG A 248 -0.36 -40.86 6.84
C ARG A 248 -1.36 -41.61 7.74
N ALA A 249 -0.91 -42.64 8.46
CA ALA A 249 -1.75 -43.43 9.37
C ALA A 249 -2.18 -42.69 10.66
N ARG A 250 -1.59 -41.53 11.00
CA ARG A 250 -2.14 -40.61 12.02
C ARG A 250 -3.15 -39.64 11.40
N MET A 251 -2.85 -39.08 10.23
CA MET A 251 -3.73 -38.14 9.51
C MET A 251 -5.07 -38.76 9.09
N GLU A 252 -5.09 -40.01 8.65
CA GLU A 252 -6.33 -40.74 8.29
C GLU A 252 -7.34 -40.87 9.45
N LYS A 253 -6.88 -40.73 10.70
CA LYS A 253 -7.73 -40.79 11.90
C LYS A 253 -8.39 -39.45 12.25
N LEU A 254 -8.03 -38.36 11.57
CA LEU A 254 -8.54 -37.02 11.85
C LEU A 254 -9.82 -36.72 11.07
N VAL A 255 -10.92 -36.46 11.79
CA VAL A 255 -12.19 -36.01 11.18
C VAL A 255 -12.18 -34.49 11.05
N LEU A 256 -11.65 -33.98 9.94
CA LEU A 256 -11.47 -32.54 9.69
C LEU A 256 -12.64 -31.88 8.92
N THR A 257 -13.74 -32.62 8.71
CA THR A 257 -14.91 -32.20 7.92
C THR A 257 -16.06 -31.61 8.76
N ARG A 258 -15.86 -31.40 10.07
CA ARG A 258 -16.89 -30.88 10.99
C ARG A 258 -16.30 -29.82 11.90
N ARG A 259 -17.03 -28.72 12.09
CA ARG A 259 -16.65 -27.62 13.00
C ARG A 259 -16.32 -28.12 14.41
N SER A 260 -17.14 -29.00 14.97
CA SER A 260 -16.99 -29.52 16.34
C SER A 260 -15.77 -30.42 16.58
N SER A 261 -15.11 -30.91 15.52
CA SER A 261 -13.81 -31.61 15.63
C SER A 261 -12.64 -30.77 15.12
N PHE A 262 -12.91 -29.72 14.35
CA PHE A 262 -11.90 -28.75 13.93
C PHE A 262 -11.57 -27.72 15.02
N GLU A 263 -12.56 -27.16 15.72
CA GLU A 263 -12.34 -26.11 16.72
C GLU A 263 -11.46 -26.55 17.91
N PRO A 264 -11.61 -27.75 18.49
CA PRO A 264 -10.68 -28.21 19.54
C PRO A 264 -9.22 -28.33 19.05
N LEU A 265 -9.00 -28.64 17.77
CA LEU A 265 -7.66 -28.69 17.17
C LEU A 265 -7.11 -27.28 16.91
N ARG A 266 -7.95 -26.34 16.47
CA ARG A 266 -7.60 -24.91 16.39
C ARG A 266 -7.18 -24.37 17.76
N ASP A 267 -7.96 -24.67 18.79
CA ASP A 267 -7.75 -24.14 20.14
C ASP A 267 -6.52 -24.80 20.81
N GLU A 268 -6.29 -26.09 20.59
CA GLU A 268 -5.03 -26.77 20.94
C GLU A 268 -3.81 -26.13 20.24
N PHE A 269 -3.90 -25.87 18.93
CA PHE A 269 -2.82 -25.24 18.18
C PHE A 269 -2.55 -23.80 18.62
N LEU A 270 -3.58 -23.01 18.92
CA LEU A 270 -3.40 -21.67 19.49
C LEU A 270 -2.69 -21.74 20.85
N GLY A 271 -3.01 -22.74 21.69
CA GLY A 271 -2.27 -23.02 22.92
C GLY A 271 -0.79 -23.36 22.67
N MET A 272 -0.48 -24.16 21.64
CA MET A 272 0.91 -24.44 21.24
C MET A 272 1.63 -23.16 20.75
N VAL A 273 0.93 -22.26 20.06
CA VAL A 273 1.48 -20.98 19.58
C VAL A 273 1.72 -19.99 20.73
N GLU A 274 0.89 -20.01 21.77
CA GLU A 274 1.05 -19.16 22.96
C GLU A 274 2.11 -19.69 23.95
N CYS A 275 2.18 -21.02 24.15
CA CYS A 275 2.98 -21.64 25.21
C CYS A 275 4.28 -22.30 24.75
N ASP A 276 4.28 -22.95 23.56
CA ASP A 276 5.38 -23.84 23.12
C ASP A 276 6.20 -23.27 21.95
N ALA A 277 5.65 -22.30 21.20
CA ALA A 277 6.31 -21.69 20.06
C ALA A 277 7.34 -20.63 20.45
N ILE A 278 8.43 -20.57 19.69
CA ILE A 278 9.45 -19.54 19.80
C ILE A 278 8.94 -18.31 19.03
N TRP A 279 8.66 -17.24 19.76
CA TRP A 279 8.43 -15.91 19.19
C TRP A 279 9.76 -15.15 19.10
N PRO A 280 10.19 -14.69 17.92
CA PRO A 280 11.33 -13.79 17.79
C PRO A 280 10.98 -12.37 18.25
N GLU A 281 11.98 -11.50 18.42
CA GLU A 281 11.78 -10.07 18.71
C GLU A 281 11.05 -9.33 17.57
N ASN A 282 11.22 -9.81 16.33
CA ASN A 282 10.61 -9.33 15.09
C ASN A 282 10.73 -10.43 14.02
N PHE A 283 9.97 -10.35 12.93
CA PHE A 283 9.99 -11.36 11.85
C PHE A 283 10.88 -10.97 10.65
N ASN A 284 11.78 -10.00 10.82
CA ASN A 284 12.70 -9.57 9.77
C ASN A 284 13.75 -10.67 9.44
N GLU A 285 13.96 -10.93 8.15
CA GLU A 285 15.08 -11.73 7.66
C GLU A 285 16.19 -10.78 7.15
N LYS A 286 17.45 -10.99 7.57
CA LYS A 286 18.67 -10.29 7.08
C LYS A 286 18.75 -8.76 7.26
N ALA A 287 17.92 -8.14 8.09
CA ALA A 287 17.79 -6.68 8.20
C ALA A 287 18.91 -5.96 9.00
N ASP A 288 20.19 -6.28 8.76
CA ASP A 288 21.34 -5.74 9.49
C ASP A 288 21.37 -4.19 9.48
N GLY A 289 21.43 -3.59 10.67
CA GLY A 289 21.50 -2.13 10.84
C GLY A 289 20.22 -1.36 10.53
N CYS A 290 19.10 -2.04 10.24
CA CYS A 290 17.80 -1.42 9.96
C CYS A 290 16.85 -1.44 11.18
N THR A 291 15.77 -0.66 11.11
CA THR A 291 14.72 -0.67 12.14
C THR A 291 13.34 -0.52 11.51
N GLY A 292 12.48 -1.53 11.71
CA GLY A 292 11.13 -1.66 11.17
C GLY A 292 10.64 -3.09 11.40
N GLU A 293 9.48 -3.42 10.85
CA GLU A 293 8.92 -4.78 10.89
C GLU A 293 8.52 -5.24 9.49
N TYR A 294 8.69 -6.53 9.21
CA TYR A 294 8.49 -7.14 7.89
C TYR A 294 9.27 -6.44 6.74
N LEU A 295 10.60 -6.39 6.87
CA LEU A 295 11.57 -5.92 5.86
C LEU A 295 12.18 -7.07 5.04
N THR A 296 12.41 -6.86 3.74
CA THR A 296 13.29 -7.67 2.87
C THR A 296 13.60 -6.87 1.59
N ASP A 297 14.82 -6.50 1.18
CA ASP A 297 16.17 -6.86 1.65
C ASP A 297 17.04 -5.57 1.80
N CYS A 298 16.42 -4.49 2.29
CA CYS A 298 16.97 -3.32 3.02
C CYS A 298 18.10 -2.44 2.43
N THR A 299 18.04 -1.11 2.68
CA THR A 299 19.15 -0.30 3.26
C THR A 299 18.66 1.11 3.64
N ASP A 300 18.89 1.53 4.89
CA ASP A 300 18.87 2.94 5.36
C ASP A 300 17.50 3.58 5.70
N CYS A 301 16.51 2.73 5.96
CA CYS A 301 15.11 3.05 6.26
C CYS A 301 14.86 3.45 7.74
N LYS A 302 13.88 4.32 8.00
CA LYS A 302 13.34 4.57 9.35
C LYS A 302 12.06 5.41 9.33
N GLU A 303 10.94 5.11 9.99
CA GLU A 303 10.41 3.87 10.57
C GLU A 303 9.20 3.40 9.73
N CYS A 304 9.05 2.07 9.55
CA CYS A 304 8.42 1.49 8.35
C CYS A 304 7.59 0.22 8.69
N TYR A 305 6.45 -0.02 8.00
CA TYR A 305 5.40 -0.96 8.48
C TYR A 305 4.77 -1.96 7.49
N PHE A 306 5.43 -2.31 6.37
CA PHE A 306 5.44 -3.63 5.68
C PHE A 306 6.01 -3.43 4.26
N HIS A 307 7.02 -4.23 3.87
CA HIS A 307 7.72 -4.06 2.60
C HIS A 307 8.66 -5.20 2.15
N HIS A 308 8.61 -5.47 0.85
CA HIS A 308 9.49 -6.40 0.12
C HIS A 308 10.13 -5.66 -1.05
N ASP A 309 11.17 -4.90 -0.71
CA ASP A 309 11.62 -3.63 -1.29
C ASP A 309 12.82 -3.17 -0.40
N CYS A 310 13.66 -2.22 -0.83
CA CYS A 310 14.22 -1.08 -0.02
C CYS A 310 15.68 -0.68 -0.34
N ARG A 311 15.97 0.61 -0.65
CA ARG A 311 17.16 1.52 -0.34
C ARG A 311 16.89 2.97 -0.84
N ASN A 312 16.98 4.16 -0.20
CA ASN A 312 17.09 4.64 1.20
C ASN A 312 15.81 5.47 1.63
N GLN A 313 15.33 5.40 2.91
CA GLN A 313 13.95 5.78 3.33
C GLN A 313 13.84 6.69 4.59
N PHE A 314 12.80 7.53 4.68
CA PHE A 314 12.38 8.18 5.95
C PHE A 314 10.84 8.23 6.11
N GLN A 315 10.29 7.29 6.87
CA GLN A 315 8.89 7.01 7.28
C GLN A 315 7.92 6.47 6.20
N SER A 316 7.22 5.36 6.47
CA SER A 316 6.46 4.61 5.44
C SER A 316 5.43 3.57 5.92
N SER A 317 4.44 3.26 5.07
CA SER A 317 3.54 2.09 5.09
C SER A 317 2.93 1.88 3.69
N PHE A 318 2.14 0.84 3.39
CA PHE A 318 2.66 -0.48 2.97
C PHE A 318 3.13 -0.41 1.51
N SER A 319 4.14 -1.18 1.13
CA SER A 319 4.97 -0.87 -0.05
C SER A 319 5.62 -2.20 -0.48
N PHE A 320 5.24 -2.85 -1.61
CA PHE A 320 5.80 -4.17 -2.05
C PHE A 320 6.42 -4.14 -3.48
N ASP A 321 7.45 -4.97 -3.74
CA ASP A 321 8.31 -5.15 -4.94
C ASP A 321 9.56 -4.24 -5.14
N GLY A 322 9.50 -3.21 -6.01
CA GLY A 322 10.69 -2.48 -6.48
C GLY A 322 11.02 -1.16 -5.75
N SER A 323 12.16 -1.05 -5.07
CA SER A 323 12.45 0.12 -4.21
C SER A 323 13.94 0.47 -4.02
N GLU A 324 14.28 1.70 -3.61
CA GLU A 324 13.40 2.76 -3.08
C GLU A 324 13.93 4.17 -3.36
N GLY A 325 13.25 5.17 -2.80
CA GLY A 325 13.96 6.35 -2.33
C GLY A 325 13.06 7.27 -1.54
N ASN A 326 12.29 6.78 -0.56
CA ASN A 326 11.05 7.43 -0.12
C ASN A 326 11.18 8.35 1.12
N MET A 327 10.38 9.42 1.19
CA MET A 327 10.29 10.35 2.34
C MET A 327 9.03 11.23 2.23
N SER A 328 7.85 10.88 2.72
CA SER A 328 7.43 9.65 3.39
C SER A 328 6.18 9.10 2.68
N CYS A 329 5.61 7.97 3.10
CA CYS A 329 4.55 7.31 2.30
C CYS A 329 3.47 6.59 3.12
N THR A 330 2.23 6.55 2.62
CA THR A 330 1.26 5.49 2.98
C THR A 330 0.58 4.89 1.73
N GLY A 331 1.20 3.86 1.14
CA GLY A 331 0.69 2.97 0.08
C GLY A 331 1.50 2.96 -1.23
N TRP A 332 2.03 1.82 -1.68
CA TRP A 332 2.48 1.58 -3.08
C TRP A 332 2.34 0.12 -3.54
N PHE A 333 2.46 -0.07 -4.86
CA PHE A 333 2.58 -1.36 -5.55
C PHE A 333 3.74 -1.26 -6.55
N GLY A 334 4.89 -1.90 -6.32
CA GLY A 334 6.12 -1.75 -7.09
C GLY A 334 6.61 -0.30 -7.19
N ALA A 335 7.31 0.19 -6.16
CA ALA A 335 7.64 1.62 -5.99
C ALA A 335 8.66 2.18 -6.99
N THR A 336 8.91 3.49 -6.85
CA THR A 336 10.22 4.14 -7.07
C THR A 336 10.23 5.54 -6.42
N ASN A 337 11.38 6.21 -6.40
CA ASN A 337 11.77 7.28 -5.45
C ASN A 337 10.75 8.44 -5.31
N SER A 338 10.08 8.54 -4.14
CA SER A 338 8.95 9.45 -3.90
C SER A 338 9.10 10.36 -2.65
N TYR A 339 8.75 11.64 -2.77
CA TYR A 339 8.74 12.63 -1.68
C TYR A 339 7.31 13.06 -1.29
N TYR A 340 6.80 12.48 -0.20
CA TYR A 340 5.44 12.63 0.37
C TYR A 340 4.28 12.14 -0.53
N SER A 341 3.78 10.92 -0.30
CA SER A 341 2.81 10.23 -1.18
C SER A 341 1.77 9.31 -0.51
N THR A 342 0.63 9.09 -1.19
CA THR A 342 -0.50 8.21 -0.77
C THR A 342 -1.10 7.30 -1.85
N THR A 343 -0.46 7.18 -3.02
CA THR A 343 -0.35 5.93 -3.82
C THR A 343 0.47 6.18 -5.08
N GLY A 344 1.33 5.23 -5.43
CA GLY A 344 2.21 5.29 -6.60
C GLY A 344 2.60 3.89 -7.06
N SER A 345 2.80 3.71 -8.36
CA SER A 345 3.40 2.51 -8.96
C SER A 345 4.29 2.93 -10.12
N HIS A 346 5.51 2.41 -10.20
CA HIS A 346 6.47 2.63 -11.30
C HIS A 346 6.58 4.11 -11.75
N SER A 347 6.76 5.05 -10.81
CA SER A 347 6.74 6.51 -11.06
C SER A 347 8.04 7.17 -10.57
N SER A 348 8.49 8.25 -11.22
CA SER A 348 9.79 8.86 -10.92
C SER A 348 9.84 10.39 -11.09
N ASN A 349 10.71 11.05 -10.32
CA ASN A 349 10.81 12.52 -10.22
C ASN A 349 9.45 13.18 -9.90
N VAL A 350 8.90 12.83 -8.72
CA VAL A 350 7.56 13.21 -8.27
C VAL A 350 7.63 13.89 -6.89
N LYS A 351 6.96 15.04 -6.76
CA LYS A 351 6.91 15.86 -5.53
C LYS A 351 5.46 16.05 -5.07
N TYR A 352 5.23 16.15 -3.75
CA TYR A 352 3.97 16.56 -3.09
C TYR A 352 2.68 15.88 -3.65
N CYS A 353 2.38 14.63 -3.27
CA CYS A 353 1.41 13.81 -4.01
C CYS A 353 0.35 13.04 -3.19
N TYR A 354 -0.78 12.78 -3.86
CA TYR A 354 -1.83 11.84 -3.47
C TYR A 354 -2.45 11.20 -4.73
N THR A 355 -2.23 9.89 -4.89
CA THR A 355 -2.57 9.03 -6.05
C THR A 355 -1.93 9.41 -7.40
N GLN A 356 -1.03 8.56 -7.90
CA GLN A 356 -0.48 8.54 -9.27
C GLN A 356 -0.25 7.07 -9.72
N VAL A 357 -0.18 6.80 -11.02
CA VAL A 357 0.33 5.52 -11.58
C VAL A 357 1.13 5.77 -12.86
N GLN A 358 2.35 5.23 -12.94
CA GLN A 358 3.25 5.33 -14.10
C GLN A 358 3.44 6.77 -14.62
N CYS A 359 3.77 7.71 -13.73
CA CYS A 359 3.95 9.12 -14.04
C CYS A 359 5.41 9.60 -13.86
N HIS A 360 5.80 10.61 -14.64
CA HIS A 360 7.14 11.18 -14.63
C HIS A 360 7.12 12.73 -14.61
N ASN A 361 8.06 13.34 -13.88
CA ASN A 361 8.26 14.80 -13.79
C ASN A 361 7.01 15.56 -13.29
N MET A 362 6.62 15.33 -12.03
CA MET A 362 5.42 15.92 -11.42
C MET A 362 5.77 16.78 -10.20
N GLU A 363 5.19 17.98 -10.09
CA GLU A 363 5.44 18.88 -8.96
C GLU A 363 4.27 18.99 -7.95
N TYR A 364 3.00 18.89 -8.37
CA TYR A 364 1.84 18.81 -7.47
C TYR A 364 0.71 17.98 -8.10
N SER A 365 0.05 17.11 -7.33
CA SER A 365 -0.88 16.11 -7.88
C SER A 365 -2.12 15.81 -7.02
N TYR A 366 -3.27 15.61 -7.68
CA TYR A 366 -4.45 14.89 -7.16
C TYR A 366 -5.44 14.56 -8.29
N HIS A 367 -5.32 13.52 -9.12
CA HIS A 367 -5.35 12.09 -8.79
C HIS A 367 -5.31 11.40 -10.18
N CYS A 368 -4.15 10.89 -10.65
CA CYS A 368 -3.90 10.78 -12.12
C CYS A 368 -3.35 9.42 -12.62
N TYR A 369 -3.66 9.09 -13.88
CA TYR A 369 -3.27 7.85 -14.56
C TYR A 369 -3.20 8.05 -16.10
N ASN A 370 -2.16 7.71 -16.86
CA ASN A 370 -0.75 8.05 -16.66
C ASN A 370 -0.51 9.40 -17.36
N CYS A 371 0.43 10.25 -16.89
CA CYS A 371 0.76 11.55 -17.52
C CYS A 371 2.24 11.94 -17.29
N GLU A 372 2.75 12.88 -18.09
CA GLU A 372 4.15 13.38 -18.03
C GLU A 372 4.21 14.92 -18.12
N ASP A 373 5.16 15.53 -17.39
CA ASP A 373 5.46 16.98 -17.34
C ASP A 373 4.26 17.87 -16.96
N CYS A 374 3.81 17.84 -15.68
CA CYS A 374 2.70 18.68 -15.21
C CYS A 374 2.90 19.35 -13.82
N PHE A 375 2.45 20.62 -13.75
CA PHE A 375 2.41 21.50 -12.56
C PHE A 375 1.12 22.36 -12.63
N GLY A 376 0.26 22.45 -11.62
CA GLY A 376 -0.04 21.50 -10.54
C GLY A 376 -1.49 21.03 -10.69
N CYS A 377 -1.76 19.75 -10.47
CA CYS A 377 -2.89 19.07 -11.13
C CYS A 377 -4.07 18.70 -10.24
N VAL A 378 -5.26 18.65 -10.85
CA VAL A 378 -6.44 17.94 -10.33
C VAL A 378 -7.08 17.06 -11.42
N GLY A 379 -7.26 15.76 -11.15
CA GLY A 379 -8.15 14.80 -11.86
C GLY A 379 -7.94 14.51 -13.36
N LEU A 380 -6.74 14.11 -13.82
CA LEU A 380 -6.46 13.92 -15.26
C LEU A 380 -6.11 12.48 -15.68
N ASN A 381 -6.51 12.11 -16.91
CA ASN A 381 -6.19 10.83 -17.57
C ASN A 381 -5.67 11.04 -19.01
N ARG A 382 -4.57 10.36 -19.38
CA ARG A 382 -3.94 10.36 -20.73
C ARG A 382 -3.77 11.74 -21.40
N LYS A 383 -3.24 12.74 -20.69
CA LYS A 383 -2.87 14.07 -21.24
C LYS A 383 -1.33 14.29 -21.18
N ARG A 384 -0.83 15.33 -21.85
CA ARG A 384 0.58 15.79 -21.80
C ARG A 384 0.65 17.32 -21.85
N PHE A 385 1.64 17.92 -21.18
CA PHE A 385 1.91 19.37 -21.15
C PHE A 385 0.69 20.24 -20.76
N HIS A 386 0.26 20.19 -19.50
CA HIS A 386 -0.88 20.99 -19.01
C HIS A 386 -0.57 21.74 -17.71
N ILE A 387 -1.10 22.96 -17.58
CA ILE A 387 -1.07 23.80 -16.36
C ILE A 387 -2.52 24.08 -15.96
N LEU A 388 -2.93 23.71 -14.74
CA LEU A 388 -4.31 23.89 -14.21
C LEU A 388 -5.44 23.35 -15.14
N GLY A 389 -5.12 22.35 -15.97
CA GLY A 389 -6.02 21.76 -16.98
C GLY A 389 -5.89 22.34 -18.39
N ILE A 390 -5.11 23.41 -18.58
CA ILE A 390 -4.93 24.13 -19.85
C ILE A 390 -3.70 23.59 -20.61
N PRO A 391 -3.81 23.21 -21.90
CA PRO A 391 -2.65 22.89 -22.74
C PRO A 391 -1.66 24.06 -22.88
N THR A 392 -0.36 23.79 -22.74
CA THR A 392 0.67 24.84 -22.64
C THR A 392 0.87 25.69 -23.88
N PHE A 393 0.45 25.24 -25.07
CA PHE A 393 0.47 26.07 -26.28
C PHE A 393 -0.53 27.24 -26.25
N LEU A 394 -1.50 27.23 -25.33
CA LEU A 394 -2.40 28.37 -25.07
C LEU A 394 -1.80 29.39 -24.09
N TRP A 395 -0.71 29.05 -23.40
CA TRP A 395 0.02 29.94 -22.48
C TRP A 395 1.15 30.74 -23.17
N VAL A 396 1.40 30.53 -24.47
CA VAL A 396 2.45 31.25 -25.23
C VAL A 396 1.90 32.61 -25.71
N GLY A 397 1.55 33.49 -24.77
CA GLY A 397 0.92 34.78 -25.10
C GLY A 397 0.67 35.76 -23.95
N SER A 398 1.20 35.50 -22.75
CA SER A 398 1.00 36.29 -21.52
C SER A 398 2.30 36.45 -20.73
#